data_AF-A0A9P5RYP5-F1
#
_entry.id   AF-A0A9P5RYP5-F1
#
_cell.length_a   1.000
_cell.length_b   1.000
_cell.length_c   1.000
_cell.angle_alpha   90.00
_cell.angle_beta   90.00
_cell.angle_gamma   90.00
#
_symmetry.space_group_name_H-M   'P 1'
#
loop_
_entity.id
_entity.type
_entity.pdbx_description
1 polymer ?
#
loop_
_entity_poly.entity_id
_entity_poly.type
_entity_poly.pdbx_seq_one_letter_code
_entity_poly.pdbx_strand_id
1 'polypeptide(L)'
;MSRQAGSLCRSQPYSMKSSTIVAILSAISALSIHFCVAASRLTDGIYTIRSSQGSYLVDNKATPGDMVEFSRSTAVSSSPAAQWTVAQNKAASNPNLFSIQNRQSNLYLSLDHSMDTRRNPYTNDEPVKMQKERHDWYLDTTAVAGYYDIESPVMGHQEKAYAIKTPDEGDAAQREDRGLTLKAVGELPSTHQGWLFEAVE
;
A
#
# COMPACT_ATOMS: atom_id res chain seq x y z
N MET A 1 70.73 -30.25 55.37
CA MET A 1 71.86 -29.52 55.98
C MET A 1 71.56 -28.02 55.91
N SER A 2 71.67 -27.32 57.06
CA SER A 2 71.82 -25.86 57.29
C SER A 2 70.75 -24.88 56.75
N ARG A 3 69.96 -24.21 57.63
CA ARG A 3 70.14 -22.86 58.28
C ARG A 3 70.05 -21.70 57.26
N GLN A 4 69.43 -20.52 57.44
CA GLN A 4 68.91 -19.71 58.55
C GLN A 4 68.10 -18.54 57.90
N ALA A 5 66.93 -18.12 58.43
CA ALA A 5 66.67 -16.89 59.22
C ALA A 5 66.33 -15.56 58.47
N GLY A 6 65.15 -15.00 58.82
CA GLY A 6 64.77 -13.55 58.87
C GLY A 6 64.61 -12.81 57.53
N SER A 7 63.91 -11.68 57.39
CA SER A 7 63.00 -10.89 58.22
C SER A 7 62.55 -9.66 57.38
N LEU A 8 61.24 -9.33 57.43
CA LEU A 8 60.59 -8.00 57.33
C LEU A 8 60.70 -7.06 56.08
N CYS A 9 59.49 -6.68 55.60
CA CYS A 9 58.97 -5.31 55.37
C CYS A 9 58.99 -4.59 54.00
N ARG A 10 57.76 -4.43 53.46
CA ARG A 10 57.02 -3.19 53.06
C ARG A 10 57.46 -2.28 51.88
N SER A 11 56.52 -2.14 50.92
CA SER A 11 55.93 -0.95 50.23
C SER A 11 56.87 0.22 49.78
N GLN A 12 56.78 0.84 48.59
CA GLN A 12 55.61 1.35 47.82
C GLN A 12 56.07 1.85 46.39
N PRO A 13 55.35 2.67 45.57
CA PRO A 13 54.95 2.39 44.17
C PRO A 13 55.53 3.36 43.07
N TYR A 14 54.81 3.51 41.93
CA TYR A 14 55.00 4.38 40.72
C TYR A 14 55.72 3.71 39.52
N SER A 15 55.44 3.91 38.22
CA SER A 15 54.40 4.63 37.45
C SER A 15 54.51 4.18 35.96
N MET A 16 53.37 4.16 35.26
CA MET A 16 53.06 4.12 33.80
C MET A 16 54.16 3.82 32.74
N LYS A 17 53.84 2.88 31.81
CA LYS A 17 53.54 3.17 30.37
C LYS A 17 53.10 1.93 29.57
N SER A 18 52.01 2.12 28.81
CA SER A 18 51.56 1.47 27.55
C SER A 18 51.82 -0.01 27.28
N SER A 19 50.74 -0.79 27.14
CA SER A 19 50.16 -1.10 25.82
C SER A 19 48.90 -1.98 25.95
N THR A 20 47.77 -1.31 25.78
CA THR A 20 46.54 -1.71 25.08
C THR A 20 46.42 -3.16 24.60
N ILE A 21 45.39 -3.88 25.09
CA ILE A 21 44.30 -4.48 24.29
C ILE A 21 43.14 -4.71 25.28
N VAL A 22 42.07 -3.94 25.10
CA VAL A 22 40.79 -4.09 25.81
C VAL A 22 39.83 -4.74 24.83
N ALA A 23 39.44 -5.99 25.08
CA ALA A 23 38.29 -6.61 24.42
C ALA A 23 37.13 -6.57 25.42
N ILE A 24 36.29 -5.53 25.32
CA ILE A 24 35.02 -5.45 26.04
C ILE A 24 33.95 -6.07 25.15
N LEU A 25 33.36 -7.16 25.65
CA LEU A 25 32.15 -7.78 25.14
C LEU A 25 30.96 -6.89 25.50
N SER A 26 30.42 -6.13 24.56
CA SER A 26 29.15 -5.43 24.72
C SER A 26 28.03 -6.23 24.05
N ALA A 27 27.31 -7.01 24.86
CA ALA A 27 26.01 -7.54 24.49
C ALA A 27 24.99 -6.37 24.51
N ILE A 28 24.78 -5.75 23.35
CA ILE A 28 23.63 -4.88 23.13
C ILE A 28 22.46 -5.81 22.82
N SER A 29 21.66 -6.15 23.84
CA SER A 29 20.31 -6.65 23.63
C SER A 29 19.48 -5.53 23.02
N ALA A 30 19.51 -5.42 21.69
CA ALA A 30 18.49 -4.69 20.95
C ALA A 30 17.19 -5.46 21.16
N LEU A 31 16.38 -4.99 22.12
CA LEU A 31 14.99 -5.34 22.21
C LEU A 31 14.34 -4.80 20.93
N SER A 32 14.31 -5.61 19.88
CA SER A 32 13.54 -5.33 18.68
C SER A 32 12.08 -5.31 19.10
N ILE A 33 11.58 -4.11 19.45
CA ILE A 33 10.15 -3.84 19.54
C ILE A 33 9.66 -4.02 18.11
N HIS A 34 9.27 -5.25 17.79
CA HIS A 34 8.42 -5.53 16.66
C HIS A 34 7.10 -4.87 17.02
N PHE A 35 6.93 -3.61 16.64
CA PHE A 35 5.60 -3.07 16.45
C PHE A 35 4.96 -3.94 15.38
N CYS A 36 4.27 -5.01 15.79
CA CYS A 36 3.22 -5.60 15.01
C CYS A 36 2.17 -4.51 14.85
N VAL A 37 2.39 -3.59 13.91
CA VAL A 37 1.30 -2.84 13.31
C VAL A 37 0.51 -3.92 12.60
N ALA A 38 -0.50 -4.47 13.28
CA ALA A 38 -1.49 -5.27 12.62
C ALA A 38 -2.00 -4.40 11.47
N ALA A 39 -1.73 -4.81 10.23
CA ALA A 39 -2.33 -4.17 9.07
C ALA A 39 -3.84 -4.23 9.32
N SER A 40 -4.42 -3.10 9.72
CA SER A 40 -5.85 -3.02 10.02
C SER A 40 -6.55 -3.25 8.71
N ARG A 41 -7.16 -4.44 8.57
CA ARG A 41 -7.94 -4.79 7.38
C ARG A 41 -8.96 -3.71 7.10
N LEU A 42 -9.13 -3.38 5.82
CA LEU A 42 -10.13 -2.42 5.39
C LEU A 42 -11.53 -2.86 5.86
N THR A 43 -12.35 -1.92 6.31
CA THR A 43 -13.74 -2.16 6.73
C THR A 43 -14.72 -1.39 5.87
N ASP A 44 -16.00 -1.76 5.90
CA ASP A 44 -17.08 -0.97 5.30
C ASP A 44 -16.99 0.48 5.78
N GLY A 45 -17.04 1.46 4.86
CA GLY A 45 -16.91 2.87 5.23
C GLY A 45 -16.83 3.83 4.05
N ILE A 46 -16.61 5.11 4.36
CA ILE A 46 -16.35 6.17 3.38
C ILE A 46 -14.86 6.52 3.47
N TYR A 47 -14.20 6.56 2.32
CA TYR A 47 -12.77 6.81 2.22
C TYR A 47 -12.46 7.83 1.13
N THR A 48 -11.39 8.59 1.32
CA THR A 48 -10.63 9.13 0.19
C THR A 48 -9.59 8.09 -0.22
N ILE A 49 -9.40 7.91 -1.53
CA ILE A 49 -8.45 6.94 -2.08
C ILE A 49 -7.31 7.73 -2.72
N ARG A 50 -6.08 7.54 -2.25
CA ARG A 50 -4.93 8.35 -2.65
C ARG A 50 -3.79 7.48 -3.17
N SER A 51 -3.17 7.85 -4.27
CA SER A 51 -1.94 7.19 -4.72
C SER A 51 -0.79 7.48 -3.76
N SER A 52 0.24 6.64 -3.79
CA SER A 52 1.49 6.88 -3.05
C SER A 52 2.15 8.22 -3.37
N GLN A 53 1.93 8.74 -4.58
CA GLN A 53 2.42 10.05 -5.04
C GLN A 53 1.53 11.23 -4.64
N GLY A 54 0.42 10.99 -3.94
CA GLY A 54 -0.44 12.06 -3.39
C GLY A 54 -1.62 12.49 -4.25
N SER A 55 -1.88 11.83 -5.38
CA SER A 55 -3.07 12.09 -6.20
C SER A 55 -4.29 11.39 -5.62
N TYR A 56 -5.38 12.10 -5.41
CA TYR A 56 -6.68 11.56 -4.99
C TYR A 56 -7.44 11.03 -6.19
N LEU A 57 -8.10 9.89 -6.02
CA LEU A 57 -9.10 9.39 -6.94
C LEU A 57 -10.34 10.29 -6.87
N VAL A 58 -10.76 10.83 -8.01
CA VAL A 58 -11.89 11.75 -8.07
C VAL A 58 -12.85 11.39 -9.21
N ASP A 59 -14.10 11.70 -8.98
CA ASP A 59 -15.16 11.68 -9.98
C ASP A 59 -15.78 13.08 -10.02
N ASN A 60 -15.59 13.80 -11.12
CA ASN A 60 -16.14 15.14 -11.30
C ASN A 60 -17.43 15.11 -12.14
N LYS A 61 -18.49 14.47 -11.59
CA LYS A 61 -19.81 14.31 -12.22
C LYS A 61 -19.77 13.44 -13.49
N ALA A 62 -19.05 12.34 -13.42
CA ALA A 62 -19.01 11.32 -14.45
C ALA A 62 -20.41 10.78 -14.77
N THR A 63 -20.58 10.45 -16.04
CA THR A 63 -21.64 9.63 -16.57
C THR A 63 -21.12 8.20 -16.79
N PRO A 64 -22.00 7.19 -16.88
CA PRO A 64 -21.56 5.82 -17.13
C PRO A 64 -20.72 5.71 -18.41
N GLY A 65 -19.55 5.08 -18.31
CA GLY A 65 -18.58 4.95 -19.40
C GLY A 65 -17.50 6.03 -19.42
N ASP A 66 -17.59 7.05 -18.56
CA ASP A 66 -16.51 8.02 -18.41
C ASP A 66 -15.31 7.41 -17.68
N MET A 67 -14.13 7.91 -18.02
CA MET A 67 -12.88 7.50 -17.36
C MET A 67 -12.81 8.07 -15.94
N VAL A 68 -12.14 7.35 -15.05
CA VAL A 68 -11.90 7.85 -13.70
C VAL A 68 -10.73 8.82 -13.69
N GLU A 69 -10.91 9.96 -13.01
CA GLU A 69 -9.94 11.04 -12.94
C GLU A 69 -9.14 10.98 -11.63
N PHE A 70 -8.07 11.78 -11.57
CA PHE A 70 -7.30 12.00 -10.36
C PHE A 70 -6.97 13.47 -10.17
N SER A 71 -6.79 13.89 -8.92
CA SER A 71 -6.43 15.27 -8.58
C SER A 71 -5.34 15.30 -7.52
N ARG A 72 -4.33 16.14 -7.73
CA ARG A 72 -3.28 16.41 -6.73
C ARG A 72 -3.68 17.45 -5.69
N SER A 73 -4.83 18.09 -5.86
CA SER A 73 -5.28 19.13 -4.92
C SER A 73 -5.80 18.48 -3.65
N THR A 74 -5.14 18.77 -2.51
CA THR A 74 -5.60 18.28 -1.20
C THR A 74 -6.96 18.83 -0.79
N ALA A 75 -7.39 19.95 -1.38
CA ALA A 75 -8.70 20.55 -1.14
C ALA A 75 -9.87 19.66 -1.62
N VAL A 76 -9.62 18.68 -2.49
CA VAL A 76 -10.68 17.77 -2.97
C VAL A 76 -11.07 16.72 -1.93
N SER A 77 -10.24 16.46 -0.91
CA SER A 77 -10.47 15.41 0.10
C SER A 77 -11.79 15.57 0.88
N SER A 78 -12.27 16.80 1.05
CA SER A 78 -13.57 17.10 1.68
C SER A 78 -14.74 17.14 0.70
N SER A 79 -14.49 17.00 -0.60
CA SER A 79 -15.52 17.01 -1.64
C SER A 79 -16.11 15.61 -1.82
N PRO A 80 -17.44 15.47 -2.00
CA PRO A 80 -18.07 14.20 -2.38
C PRO A 80 -17.48 13.57 -3.65
N ALA A 81 -16.88 14.36 -4.53
CA ALA A 81 -16.18 13.91 -5.72
C ALA A 81 -15.00 12.97 -5.41
N ALA A 82 -14.31 13.17 -4.28
CA ALA A 82 -13.16 12.38 -3.86
C ALA A 82 -13.50 11.32 -2.79
N GLN A 83 -14.77 11.23 -2.38
CA GLN A 83 -15.23 10.33 -1.34
C GLN A 83 -15.87 9.09 -1.96
N TRP A 84 -15.43 7.92 -1.49
CA TRP A 84 -15.81 6.63 -2.03
C TRP A 84 -16.39 5.76 -0.92
N THR A 85 -17.61 5.29 -1.12
CA THR A 85 -18.17 4.22 -0.30
C THR A 85 -17.47 2.92 -0.68
N VAL A 86 -16.75 2.32 0.27
CA VAL A 86 -16.11 1.02 0.10
C VAL A 86 -16.88 0.02 0.95
N ALA A 87 -17.42 -1.01 0.31
CA ALA A 87 -18.33 -1.96 0.95
C ALA A 87 -17.95 -3.40 0.61
N GLN A 88 -17.76 -4.22 1.64
CA GLN A 88 -17.40 -5.61 1.52
C GLN A 88 -18.53 -6.42 0.87
N ASN A 89 -18.18 -7.29 -0.06
CA ASN A 89 -19.10 -8.30 -0.55
C ASN A 89 -19.25 -9.43 0.48
N LYS A 90 -20.23 -9.29 1.37
CA LYS A 90 -20.54 -10.29 2.41
C LYS A 90 -21.09 -11.61 1.87
N ALA A 91 -21.54 -11.64 0.61
CA ALA A 91 -21.98 -12.87 -0.04
C ALA A 91 -20.81 -13.64 -0.67
N ALA A 92 -19.66 -13.00 -0.86
CA ALA A 92 -18.47 -13.66 -1.34
C ALA A 92 -17.79 -14.45 -0.20
N SER A 93 -17.21 -15.60 -0.53
CA SER A 93 -16.41 -16.38 0.41
C SER A 93 -15.07 -15.73 0.76
N ASN A 94 -14.65 -14.72 -0.01
CA ASN A 94 -13.40 -14.02 0.20
C ASN A 94 -13.65 -12.67 0.91
N PRO A 95 -13.09 -12.45 2.12
CA PRO A 95 -13.31 -11.22 2.88
C PRO A 95 -12.62 -10.00 2.28
N ASN A 96 -11.76 -10.15 1.27
CA ASN A 96 -11.05 -9.05 0.63
C ASN A 96 -11.75 -8.53 -0.63
N LEU A 97 -12.98 -8.96 -0.92
CA LEU A 97 -13.77 -8.45 -2.04
C LEU A 97 -14.62 -7.25 -1.61
N PHE A 98 -14.43 -6.13 -2.28
CA PHE A 98 -15.13 -4.88 -1.99
C PHE A 98 -15.63 -4.20 -3.27
N SER A 99 -16.82 -3.61 -3.21
CA SER A 99 -17.24 -2.63 -4.21
C SER A 99 -16.77 -1.24 -3.82
N ILE A 100 -16.40 -0.42 -4.80
CA ILE A 100 -15.97 0.97 -4.61
C ILE A 100 -16.93 1.87 -5.40
N GLN A 101 -17.71 2.70 -4.71
CA GLN A 101 -18.73 3.57 -5.30
C GLN A 101 -18.47 5.03 -4.97
N ASN A 102 -18.51 5.91 -5.97
CA ASN A 102 -18.34 7.33 -5.73
C ASN A 102 -19.59 7.96 -5.07
N ARG A 103 -19.38 8.84 -4.10
CA ARG A 103 -20.46 9.49 -3.34
C ARG A 103 -21.20 10.57 -4.12
N GLN A 104 -20.58 11.20 -5.12
CA GLN A 104 -21.20 12.24 -5.93
C GLN A 104 -22.08 11.66 -7.04
N SER A 105 -21.53 10.75 -7.85
CA SER A 105 -22.24 10.19 -9.01
C SER A 105 -23.09 8.96 -8.68
N ASN A 106 -22.81 8.29 -7.55
CA ASN A 106 -23.32 6.95 -7.22
C ASN A 106 -22.94 5.87 -8.25
N LEU A 107 -21.89 6.11 -9.04
CA LEU A 107 -21.32 5.14 -9.97
C LEU A 107 -20.20 4.34 -9.30
N TYR A 108 -20.02 3.11 -9.74
CA TYR A 108 -18.98 2.21 -9.28
C TYR A 108 -17.71 2.36 -10.12
N LEU A 109 -16.57 2.26 -9.45
CA LEU A 109 -15.29 2.00 -10.09
C LEU A 109 -15.35 0.60 -10.72
N SER A 110 -15.25 0.51 -12.04
CA SER A 110 -15.53 -0.73 -12.75
C SER A 110 -14.75 -0.82 -14.06
N LEU A 111 -14.77 -2.00 -14.67
CA LEU A 111 -14.31 -2.21 -16.04
C LEU A 111 -15.49 -2.15 -17.00
N ASP A 112 -15.19 -1.83 -18.25
CA ASP A 112 -16.21 -1.82 -19.29
C ASP A 112 -16.54 -3.24 -19.75
N HIS A 113 -17.53 -3.84 -19.11
CA HIS A 113 -18.13 -5.10 -19.57
C HIS A 113 -19.19 -4.87 -20.65
N SER A 114 -19.02 -3.87 -21.53
CA SER A 114 -19.93 -3.61 -22.66
C SER A 114 -20.41 -4.90 -23.34
N MET A 115 -21.60 -4.84 -23.91
CA MET A 115 -22.40 -5.97 -24.41
C MET A 115 -21.67 -6.92 -25.39
N ASP A 116 -20.46 -6.59 -25.85
CA ASP A 116 -19.58 -7.55 -26.49
C ASP A 116 -19.08 -8.60 -25.48
N THR A 117 -19.89 -9.63 -25.29
CA THR A 117 -19.58 -10.82 -24.48
C THR A 117 -18.29 -11.55 -24.87
N ARG A 118 -17.66 -11.21 -26.01
CA ARG A 118 -16.37 -11.77 -26.44
C ARG A 118 -15.17 -10.97 -25.96
N ARG A 119 -15.38 -9.73 -25.50
CA ARG A 119 -14.33 -8.87 -24.99
C ARG A 119 -13.93 -9.33 -23.58
N ASN A 120 -12.67 -9.66 -23.41
CA ASN A 120 -12.08 -9.82 -22.09
C ASN A 120 -11.51 -8.46 -21.63
N PRO A 121 -12.13 -7.79 -20.63
CA PRO A 121 -11.61 -6.52 -20.13
C PRO A 121 -10.41 -6.70 -19.19
N TYR A 122 -10.04 -7.94 -18.84
CA TYR A 122 -8.87 -8.20 -18.00
C TYR A 122 -7.61 -8.26 -18.86
N THR A 123 -7.12 -7.09 -19.29
CA THR A 123 -5.92 -6.92 -20.11
C THR A 123 -5.11 -5.71 -19.64
N ASN A 124 -3.84 -5.67 -20.03
CA ASN A 124 -3.00 -4.49 -19.84
C ASN A 124 -3.62 -3.28 -20.53
N ASP A 125 -3.49 -2.14 -19.86
CA ASP A 125 -3.93 -0.82 -20.31
C ASP A 125 -5.45 -0.70 -20.52
N GLU A 126 -6.24 -1.65 -19.99
CA GLU A 126 -7.69 -1.53 -19.95
C GLU A 126 -8.08 -0.32 -19.09
N PRO A 127 -8.89 0.62 -19.62
CA PRO A 127 -9.34 1.77 -18.84
C PRO A 127 -10.34 1.35 -17.76
N VAL A 128 -10.11 1.87 -16.56
CA VAL A 128 -11.07 1.82 -15.47
C VAL A 128 -12.05 2.98 -15.65
N LYS A 129 -13.34 2.67 -15.53
CA LYS A 129 -14.44 3.58 -15.84
C LYS A 129 -15.43 3.66 -14.70
N MET A 130 -16.24 4.71 -14.73
CA MET A 130 -17.41 4.86 -13.88
C MET A 130 -18.59 4.12 -14.50
N GLN A 131 -19.23 3.21 -13.77
CA GLN A 131 -20.35 2.38 -14.28
C GLN A 131 -21.51 2.32 -13.29
N LYS A 132 -22.71 1.95 -13.76
CA LYS A 132 -23.88 1.72 -12.87
C LYS A 132 -23.81 0.36 -12.21
N GLU A 133 -23.21 -0.59 -12.92
CA GLU A 133 -23.08 -1.97 -12.51
C GLU A 133 -22.00 -2.08 -11.44
N ARG A 134 -22.36 -2.73 -10.34
CA ARG A 134 -21.42 -3.06 -9.27
C ARG A 134 -20.32 -3.96 -9.83
N HIS A 135 -19.07 -3.60 -9.53
CA HIS A 135 -17.90 -4.44 -9.70
C HIS A 135 -17.22 -4.60 -8.35
N ASP A 136 -16.88 -5.84 -8.01
CA ASP A 136 -16.11 -6.11 -6.80
C ASP A 136 -14.63 -6.17 -7.17
N TRP A 137 -13.79 -5.58 -6.32
CA TRP A 137 -12.34 -5.57 -6.43
C TRP A 137 -11.73 -6.34 -5.27
N TYR A 138 -10.65 -7.05 -5.53
CA TYR A 138 -9.78 -7.55 -4.47
C TYR A 138 -8.95 -6.40 -3.91
N LEU A 139 -9.10 -6.13 -2.62
CA LEU A 139 -8.27 -5.16 -1.91
C LEU A 139 -7.25 -5.92 -1.07
N ASP A 140 -6.02 -6.01 -1.56
CA ASP A 140 -4.95 -6.73 -0.88
C ASP A 140 -3.94 -5.76 -0.28
N THR A 141 -3.46 -6.07 0.92
CA THR A 141 -2.45 -5.24 1.58
C THR A 141 -1.13 -5.36 0.84
N THR A 142 -0.49 -4.24 0.53
CA THR A 142 0.85 -4.26 -0.06
C THR A 142 1.92 -4.47 1.02
N ALA A 143 3.19 -4.56 0.61
CA ALA A 143 4.32 -4.58 1.55
C ALA A 143 4.43 -3.27 2.36
N VAL A 144 3.80 -2.18 1.90
CA VAL A 144 3.78 -0.90 2.59
C VAL A 144 2.53 -0.83 3.47
N ALA A 145 2.73 -0.72 4.78
CA ALA A 145 1.62 -0.67 5.73
C ALA A 145 0.65 0.48 5.40
N GLY A 146 -0.65 0.16 5.34
CA GLY A 146 -1.72 1.11 5.04
C GLY A 146 -2.07 1.24 3.56
N TYR A 147 -1.27 0.68 2.65
CA TYR A 147 -1.55 0.68 1.22
C TYR A 147 -2.18 -0.64 0.77
N TYR A 148 -3.02 -0.53 -0.27
CA TYR A 148 -3.74 -1.64 -0.86
C TYR A 148 -3.62 -1.64 -2.37
N ASP A 149 -3.37 -2.80 -2.96
CA ASP A 149 -3.57 -3.00 -4.39
C ASP A 149 -5.06 -3.19 -4.67
N ILE A 150 -5.57 -2.48 -5.69
CA ILE A 150 -6.94 -2.63 -6.17
C ILE A 150 -6.88 -3.59 -7.37
N GLU A 151 -7.22 -4.84 -7.13
CA GLU A 151 -6.99 -5.94 -8.06
C GLU A 151 -8.29 -6.48 -8.64
N SER A 152 -8.26 -6.84 -9.92
CA SER A 152 -9.39 -7.47 -10.58
C SER A 152 -9.62 -8.91 -10.06
N PRO A 153 -10.87 -9.31 -9.77
CA PRO A 153 -11.21 -10.70 -9.52
C PRO A 153 -11.30 -11.48 -10.83
N VAL A 154 -10.17 -11.94 -11.35
CA VAL A 154 -10.19 -12.82 -12.54
C VAL A 154 -10.84 -14.15 -12.18
N MET A 155 -12.01 -14.43 -12.77
CA MET A 155 -12.70 -15.70 -12.63
C MET A 155 -12.03 -16.77 -13.50
N GLY A 156 -11.44 -17.79 -12.87
CA GLY A 156 -10.85 -18.94 -13.54
C GLY A 156 -9.33 -19.04 -13.42
N HIS A 157 -8.87 -19.65 -12.33
CA HIS A 157 -7.54 -20.24 -12.14
C HIS A 157 -6.27 -19.38 -12.32
N GLN A 158 -6.37 -18.06 -12.52
CA GLN A 158 -5.22 -17.17 -12.37
C GLN A 158 -5.52 -16.18 -11.25
N GLU A 159 -4.87 -16.44 -10.11
CA GLU A 159 -4.74 -15.53 -8.99
C GLU A 159 -4.40 -14.14 -9.52
N LYS A 160 -5.30 -13.16 -9.30
CA LYS A 160 -5.00 -11.72 -9.32
C LYS A 160 -4.05 -11.28 -10.45
N ALA A 161 -4.52 -11.31 -11.70
CA ALA A 161 -3.63 -11.02 -12.82
C ALA A 161 -3.36 -9.53 -13.02
N TYR A 162 -4.30 -8.65 -12.66
CA TYR A 162 -4.25 -7.20 -12.97
C TYR A 162 -4.61 -6.33 -11.76
N ALA A 163 -3.86 -5.25 -11.58
CA ALA A 163 -4.12 -4.20 -10.60
C ALA A 163 -4.34 -2.85 -11.29
N ILE A 164 -5.07 -1.95 -10.63
CA ILE A 164 -5.19 -0.55 -11.05
C ILE A 164 -3.84 0.12 -10.83
N LYS A 165 -3.20 0.51 -11.92
CA LYS A 165 -1.92 1.20 -11.89
C LYS A 165 -2.06 2.60 -11.29
N THR A 166 -1.17 2.93 -10.38
CA THR A 166 -1.08 4.28 -9.78
C THR A 166 -0.55 5.28 -10.81
N PRO A 167 -1.07 6.51 -10.83
CA PRO A 167 -0.49 7.58 -11.64
C PRO A 167 0.86 7.98 -11.04
N ASP A 168 1.94 7.59 -11.71
CA ASP A 168 3.33 7.86 -11.32
C ASP A 168 3.88 9.11 -12.04
N GLU A 169 4.75 9.87 -11.38
CA GLU A 169 5.45 11.01 -11.99
C GLU A 169 6.46 10.52 -13.04
N GLY A 170 6.04 10.50 -14.30
CA GLY A 170 6.91 10.13 -15.43
C GLY A 170 6.31 9.12 -16.38
N ASP A 171 5.16 8.53 -16.04
CA ASP A 171 4.45 7.68 -16.99
C ASP A 171 3.63 8.52 -17.97
N ALA A 172 4.14 8.67 -19.19
CA ALA A 172 3.44 9.36 -20.26
C ALA A 172 2.08 8.71 -20.62
N ALA A 173 1.84 7.46 -20.20
CA ALA A 173 0.58 6.76 -20.40
C ALA A 173 -0.51 7.09 -19.37
N GLN A 174 -0.15 7.61 -18.19
CA GLN A 174 -1.10 7.99 -17.13
C GLN A 174 -1.07 9.50 -16.86
N ARG A 175 -1.52 10.24 -17.87
CA ARG A 175 -1.85 11.65 -17.73
C ARG A 175 -3.30 11.81 -17.26
N GLU A 176 -3.64 12.93 -16.65
CA GLU A 176 -5.01 13.23 -16.18
C GLU A 176 -6.06 13.06 -17.29
N ASP A 177 -5.69 13.25 -18.56
CA ASP A 177 -6.57 13.07 -19.73
C ASP A 177 -6.78 11.60 -20.17
N ARG A 178 -6.00 10.65 -19.64
CA ARG A 178 -6.04 9.22 -20.05
C ARG A 178 -6.68 8.29 -19.02
N GLY A 179 -6.96 8.80 -17.82
CA GLY A 179 -7.60 8.04 -16.74
C GLY A 179 -6.76 6.88 -16.20
N LEU A 180 -7.35 6.12 -15.29
CA LEU A 180 -6.71 4.95 -14.69
C LEU A 180 -6.82 3.73 -15.60
N THR A 181 -5.79 2.89 -15.56
CA THR A 181 -5.74 1.66 -16.34
C THR A 181 -5.31 0.46 -15.51
N LEU A 182 -5.66 -0.74 -16.00
CA LEU A 182 -5.15 -2.00 -15.49
C LEU A 182 -3.72 -2.25 -15.94
N LYS A 183 -2.94 -2.91 -15.09
CA LYS A 183 -1.62 -3.44 -15.41
C LYS A 183 -1.44 -4.80 -14.76
N ALA A 184 -0.80 -5.71 -15.46
CA ALA A 184 -0.48 -7.01 -14.90
C ALA A 184 0.34 -6.83 -13.62
N VAL A 185 0.04 -7.57 -12.55
CA VAL A 185 0.68 -7.37 -11.23
C VAL A 185 2.21 -7.51 -11.32
N GLY A 186 2.70 -8.47 -12.12
CA GLY A 186 4.14 -8.64 -12.37
C GLY A 186 4.79 -7.58 -13.26
N GLU A 187 4.00 -6.68 -13.85
CA GLU A 187 4.46 -5.57 -14.69
C GLU A 187 4.20 -4.19 -14.05
N LEU A 188 3.80 -4.16 -12.78
CA LEU A 188 3.70 -2.90 -12.03
C LEU A 188 5.10 -2.29 -11.88
N PRO A 189 5.23 -0.96 -12.01
CA PRO A 189 6.52 -0.31 -11.85
C PRO A 189 7.04 -0.52 -10.41
N SER A 190 8.35 -0.54 -10.22
CA SER A 190 8.96 -0.70 -8.89
C SER A 190 8.61 0.42 -7.90
N THR A 191 8.12 1.54 -8.41
CA THR A 191 7.58 2.69 -7.67
C THR A 191 6.14 2.50 -7.21
N HIS A 192 5.46 1.45 -7.69
CA HIS A 192 4.10 1.13 -7.26
C HIS A 192 4.11 0.69 -5.80
N GLN A 193 3.28 1.35 -5.00
CA GLN A 193 3.10 1.03 -3.58
C GLN A 193 1.63 0.69 -3.27
N GLY A 194 0.76 0.72 -4.28
CA GLY A 194 -0.70 0.62 -4.13
C GLY A 194 -1.37 1.96 -3.81
N TRP A 195 -2.57 1.86 -3.28
CA TRP A 195 -3.49 2.95 -2.96
C TRP A 195 -3.72 3.04 -1.45
N LEU A 196 -3.61 4.25 -0.92
CA LEU A 196 -3.92 4.55 0.47
C LEU A 196 -5.41 4.86 0.61
N PHE A 197 -6.07 4.18 1.54
CA PHE A 197 -7.48 4.41 1.88
C PHE A 197 -7.55 5.18 3.20
N GLU A 198 -7.89 6.47 3.12
CA GLU A 198 -7.98 7.36 4.27
C GLU A 198 -9.45 7.49 4.66
N ALA A 199 -9.82 7.05 5.86
CA ALA A 199 -11.20 7.10 6.32
C ALA A 199 -11.68 8.56 6.44
N VAL A 200 -12.90 8.81 5.98
CA VAL A 200 -13.58 10.10 6.13
C VAL A 200 -14.44 10.02 7.39
N GLU A 201 -14.12 10.86 8.37
CA GLU A 201 -14.89 11.01 9.63
C GLU A 201 -16.26 11.65 9.42
#